data_AF-A0A3D0HJV5-F1
#
_entry.id   AF-A0A3D0HJV5-F1
#
_cell.length_a   1.000
_cell.length_b   1.000
_cell.length_c   1.000
_cell.angle_alpha   90.00
_cell.angle_beta   90.00
_cell.angle_gamma   90.00
#
_symmetry.space_group_name_H-M   'P 1'
#
loop_
_entity.id
_entity.type
_entity.pdbx_description
1 polymer ?
#
loop_
_entity_poly.entity_id
_entity_poly.type
_entity_poly.pdbx_seq_one_letter_code
_entity_poly.pdbx_strand_id
1 'polypeptide(L)'
;MASIAETRSFFDSFVLADINSGRGDEIIAKLEQPGRFSSAQVDARSKSEIVALAQRVKADVIVNACDPRLNEPIFEAAFEAGCTYLDMAMNLSKPHPTNPYEEVGEPLGKDQISADDRWKEKGLLALVGMGVEPGLSNVFARYASDHLFDTIDEIGVRDGSNLSIDGLDFAPTFSIWTTIEETLNPPIVWEKSRGLYTTDCFSEPEIFHFPAGIGAYECVNVEHEEVLMIPREIDCNRVTFKYSLG
;
A
#
# COMPACT_ATOMS: atom_id res chain seq x y z
N MET A 1 11.01 9.86 0.92
CA MET A 1 11.04 9.56 2.37
C MET A 1 12.18 10.26 3.10
N ALA A 2 13.45 10.12 2.69
CA ALA A 2 14.60 10.71 3.40
C ALA A 2 14.50 12.23 3.64
N SER A 3 14.09 13.01 2.64
CA SER A 3 13.89 14.47 2.76
C SER A 3 12.85 14.87 3.82
N ILE A 4 11.78 14.07 3.98
CA ILE A 4 10.78 14.28 5.02
C ILE A 4 11.37 13.87 6.38
N ALA A 5 12.01 12.71 6.44
CA ALA A 5 12.59 12.15 7.66
C ALA A 5 13.66 13.07 8.26
N GLU A 6 14.46 13.75 7.43
CA GLU A 6 15.52 14.66 7.88
C GLU A 6 15.04 15.72 8.87
N THR A 7 13.81 16.20 8.71
CA THR A 7 13.20 17.21 9.58
C THR A 7 12.61 16.64 10.89
N ARG A 8 12.70 15.32 11.11
CA ARG A 8 12.09 14.63 12.26
C ARG A 8 13.15 14.18 13.26
N SER A 9 12.80 14.25 14.55
CA SER A 9 13.70 13.96 15.68
C SER A 9 13.41 12.63 16.39
N PHE A 10 12.42 11.84 15.95
CA PHE A 10 12.02 10.60 16.61
C PHE A 10 12.89 9.38 16.27
N PHE A 11 13.99 9.56 15.53
CA PHE A 11 14.93 8.49 15.18
C PHE A 11 16.39 8.98 15.29
N ASP A 12 17.28 8.05 15.66
CA ASP A 12 18.71 8.32 15.81
C ASP A 12 19.50 8.13 14.50
N SER A 13 19.09 7.16 13.68
CA SER A 13 19.73 6.87 12.39
C SER A 13 18.72 6.36 11.35
N PHE A 14 19.04 6.54 10.06
CA PHE A 14 18.22 6.11 8.94
C PHE A 14 19.11 5.48 7.85
N VAL A 15 18.86 4.22 7.51
CA VAL A 15 19.63 3.51 6.48
C VAL A 15 18.81 3.37 5.21
N LEU A 16 19.31 3.91 4.09
CA LEU A 16 18.74 3.72 2.77
C LEU A 16 19.34 2.46 2.14
N ALA A 17 18.55 1.39 2.07
CA ALA A 17 18.96 0.13 1.48
C ALA A 17 18.38 -0.02 0.05
N ASP A 18 19.24 -0.28 -0.93
CA ASP A 18 18.84 -0.46 -2.33
C ASP A 18 19.75 -1.50 -3.01
N ILE A 19 19.25 -2.18 -4.05
CA ILE A 19 20.07 -3.10 -4.85
C ILE A 19 21.15 -2.33 -5.63
N ASN A 20 20.90 -1.07 -5.95
CA ASN A 20 21.86 -0.13 -6.52
C ASN A 20 22.64 0.57 -5.41
N SER A 21 23.92 0.19 -5.26
CA SER A 21 24.81 0.71 -4.22
C SER A 21 24.98 2.24 -4.23
N GLY A 22 24.85 2.91 -5.39
CA GLY A 22 25.01 4.36 -5.48
C GLY A 22 23.74 5.16 -5.15
N ARG A 23 22.56 4.52 -5.18
CA ARG A 23 21.29 5.24 -5.12
C ARG A 23 21.04 5.91 -3.78
N GLY A 24 21.40 5.23 -2.69
CA GLY A 24 21.32 5.79 -1.33
C GLY A 24 22.23 7.01 -1.17
N ASP A 25 23.48 6.93 -1.66
CA ASP A 25 24.45 8.02 -1.57
C ASP A 25 24.01 9.26 -2.36
N GLU A 26 23.43 9.08 -3.56
CA GLU A 26 22.86 10.16 -4.36
C GLU A 26 21.74 10.91 -3.63
N ILE A 27 20.93 10.20 -2.84
CA ILE A 27 19.83 10.80 -2.07
C ILE A 27 20.42 11.55 -0.87
N ILE A 28 21.35 10.95 -0.13
CA ILE A 28 21.98 11.54 1.04
C ILE A 28 22.72 12.83 0.68
N ALA A 29 23.39 12.88 -0.47
CA ALA A 29 24.09 14.07 -0.94
C ALA A 29 23.18 15.29 -1.20
N LYS A 30 21.86 15.09 -1.32
CA LYS A 30 20.85 16.14 -1.55
C LYS A 30 20.20 16.63 -0.25
N LEU A 31 20.52 16.00 0.87
CA LEU A 31 19.95 16.32 2.18
C LEU A 31 20.67 17.51 2.83
N GLU A 32 19.95 18.30 3.62
CA GLU A 32 20.48 19.49 4.30
C GLU A 32 21.22 19.15 5.61
N GLN A 33 20.85 18.04 6.25
CA GLN A 33 21.32 17.52 7.54
C GLN A 33 21.62 15.99 7.46
N PRO A 34 22.52 15.55 6.57
CA PRO A 34 22.73 14.14 6.23
C PRO A 34 23.35 13.30 7.37
N GLY A 35 23.76 13.90 8.49
CA GLY A 35 24.58 13.24 9.52
C GLY A 35 23.97 12.00 10.20
N ARG A 36 22.65 11.80 10.09
CA ARG A 36 21.95 10.61 10.60
C ARG A 36 21.66 9.55 9.52
N PHE A 37 22.00 9.83 8.27
CA PHE A 37 21.69 8.98 7.14
C PHE A 37 22.91 8.20 6.69
N SER A 38 22.70 6.93 6.36
CA SER A 38 23.71 6.10 5.68
C SER A 38 23.04 5.26 4.59
N SER A 39 23.84 4.68 3.70
CA SER A 39 23.37 3.81 2.63
C SER A 39 23.90 2.39 2.84
N ALA A 40 23.19 1.42 2.27
CA ALA A 40 23.65 0.04 2.19
C ALA A 40 23.17 -0.59 0.88
N GLN A 41 23.99 -1.45 0.30
CA GLN A 41 23.53 -2.31 -0.79
C GLN A 41 22.86 -3.56 -0.19
N VAL A 42 21.64 -3.87 -0.62
CA VAL A 42 20.91 -5.09 -0.24
C VAL A 42 20.06 -5.56 -1.41
N ASP A 43 20.10 -6.87 -1.70
CA ASP A 43 19.09 -7.49 -2.54
C ASP A 43 17.84 -7.81 -1.71
N ALA A 44 16.76 -7.06 -1.92
CA ALA A 44 15.49 -7.23 -1.19
C ALA A 44 14.81 -8.59 -1.44
N ARG A 45 15.25 -9.37 -2.43
CA ARG A 45 14.82 -10.77 -2.63
C ARG A 45 15.45 -11.72 -1.60
N SER A 46 16.55 -11.30 -0.98
CA SER A 46 17.35 -12.11 -0.05
C SER A 46 16.99 -11.78 1.39
N LYS A 47 16.10 -12.60 1.99
CA LYS A 47 15.74 -12.49 3.41
C LYS A 47 16.97 -12.43 4.32
N SER A 48 17.99 -13.25 4.06
CA SER A 48 19.20 -13.32 4.88
C SER A 48 20.05 -12.05 4.80
N GLU A 49 20.12 -11.38 3.64
CA GLU A 49 20.82 -10.09 3.52
C GLU A 49 20.10 -8.99 4.31
N ILE A 50 18.76 -8.96 4.24
CA ILE A 50 17.96 -7.99 4.99
C ILE A 50 18.15 -8.20 6.51
N VAL A 51 18.05 -9.46 6.98
CA VAL A 51 18.30 -9.80 8.39
C VAL A 51 19.72 -9.42 8.82
N ALA A 52 20.73 -9.72 8.00
CA ALA A 52 22.12 -9.38 8.31
C ALA A 52 22.35 -7.86 8.36
N LEU A 53 21.71 -7.08 7.48
CA LEU A 53 21.74 -5.62 7.54
C LEU A 53 21.05 -5.13 8.83
N ALA A 54 19.81 -5.56 9.09
CA ALA A 54 19.02 -5.15 10.24
C ALA A 54 19.77 -5.38 11.57
N GLN A 55 20.42 -6.54 11.72
CA GLN A 55 21.24 -6.87 12.89
C GLN A 55 22.51 -5.99 12.98
N ARG A 56 23.20 -5.77 11.85
CA ARG A 56 24.43 -4.97 11.80
C ARG A 56 24.18 -3.52 12.21
N VAL A 57 23.08 -2.92 11.73
CA VAL A 57 22.73 -1.53 12.01
C VAL A 57 21.84 -1.39 13.25
N LYS A 58 21.42 -2.51 13.85
CA LYS A 58 20.49 -2.58 14.99
C LYS A 58 19.18 -1.87 14.68
N ALA A 59 18.57 -2.18 13.55
CA ALA A 59 17.32 -1.56 13.12
C ALA A 59 16.17 -1.92 14.07
N ASP A 60 15.41 -0.92 14.51
CA ASP A 60 14.16 -1.10 15.25
C ASP A 60 12.95 -1.28 14.31
N VAL A 61 12.99 -0.62 13.16
CA VAL A 61 11.91 -0.57 12.17
C VAL A 61 12.48 -0.83 10.78
N ILE A 62 11.79 -1.68 10.00
CA ILE A 62 12.02 -1.88 8.57
C ILE A 62 10.85 -1.25 7.82
N VAL A 63 11.15 -0.24 7.01
CA VAL A 63 10.17 0.41 6.12
C VAL A 63 10.37 -0.12 4.71
N ASN A 64 9.42 -0.94 4.25
CA ASN A 64 9.39 -1.49 2.91
C ASN A 64 8.78 -0.47 1.93
N ALA A 65 9.66 0.18 1.16
CA ALA A 65 9.30 1.05 0.05
C ALA A 65 9.63 0.43 -1.32
N CYS A 66 9.67 -0.89 -1.38
CA CYS A 66 9.95 -1.65 -2.60
C CYS A 66 8.66 -2.01 -3.34
N ASP A 67 8.83 -2.62 -4.52
CA ASP A 67 7.75 -3.24 -5.29
C ASP A 67 7.04 -4.34 -4.47
N PRO A 68 5.69 -4.45 -4.51
CA PRO A 68 4.93 -5.42 -3.70
C PRO A 68 5.34 -6.89 -3.87
N ARG A 69 5.96 -7.25 -5.01
CA ARG A 69 6.53 -8.59 -5.23
C ARG A 69 7.64 -8.93 -4.25
N LEU A 70 8.21 -7.93 -3.58
CA LEU A 70 9.26 -8.06 -2.58
C LEU A 70 8.70 -8.04 -1.14
N ASN A 71 7.38 -7.91 -0.95
CA ASN A 71 6.79 -7.87 0.39
C ASN A 71 7.12 -9.11 1.22
N GLU A 72 6.91 -10.31 0.68
CA GLU A 72 7.13 -11.56 1.41
C GLU A 72 8.55 -11.68 1.99
N PRO A 73 9.65 -11.57 1.20
CA PRO A 73 10.99 -11.68 1.76
C PRO A 73 11.31 -10.57 2.78
N ILE A 74 10.81 -9.34 2.58
CA ILE A 74 11.07 -8.22 3.52
C ILE A 74 10.26 -8.38 4.81
N PHE A 75 9.00 -8.79 4.71
CA PHE A 75 8.10 -9.04 5.84
C PHE A 75 8.64 -10.15 6.74
N GLU A 76 9.05 -11.28 6.14
CA GLU A 76 9.68 -12.37 6.88
C GLU A 76 11.04 -11.97 7.48
N ALA A 77 11.82 -11.14 6.79
CA ALA A 77 13.08 -10.64 7.33
C ALA A 77 12.86 -9.75 8.56
N ALA A 78 11.87 -8.85 8.52
CA ALA A 78 11.52 -8.00 9.66
C ALA A 78 11.05 -8.85 10.86
N PHE A 79 10.18 -9.83 10.60
CA PHE A 79 9.75 -10.77 11.62
C PHE A 79 10.95 -11.54 12.22
N GLU A 80 11.84 -12.08 11.39
CA GLU A 80 13.02 -12.84 11.85
C GLU A 80 13.99 -11.97 12.66
N ALA A 81 14.29 -10.77 12.16
CA ALA A 81 15.17 -9.80 12.82
C ALA A 81 14.59 -9.22 14.12
N GLY A 82 13.28 -9.37 14.35
CA GLY A 82 12.60 -8.79 15.51
C GLY A 82 12.35 -7.30 15.38
N CYS A 83 12.18 -6.80 14.15
CA CYS A 83 11.92 -5.40 13.85
C CYS A 83 10.41 -5.15 13.68
N THR A 84 9.98 -3.93 13.98
CA THR A 84 8.68 -3.44 13.49
C THR A 84 8.71 -3.37 11.97
N TYR A 85 7.60 -3.71 11.32
CA TYR A 85 7.46 -3.64 9.87
C TYR A 85 6.46 -2.57 9.46
N LEU A 86 6.77 -1.86 8.37
CA LEU A 86 5.84 -0.96 7.71
C LEU A 86 5.96 -1.11 6.18
N ASP A 87 4.85 -1.16 5.46
CA ASP A 87 4.80 -1.00 4.00
C ASP A 87 3.71 -0.01 3.57
N MET A 88 3.63 0.26 2.27
CA MET A 88 2.59 1.11 1.67
C MET A 88 1.63 0.36 0.75
N ALA A 89 1.93 -0.89 0.43
CA ALA A 89 1.14 -1.76 -0.43
C ALA A 89 1.29 -3.19 0.08
N MET A 90 0.21 -3.98 0.08
CA MET A 90 0.20 -5.33 0.64
C MET A 90 0.62 -6.40 -0.38
N ASN A 91 0.79 -7.65 0.08
CA ASN A 91 1.08 -8.78 -0.79
C ASN A 91 0.05 -8.93 -1.93
N LEU A 92 0.53 -9.29 -3.11
CA LEU A 92 -0.28 -9.44 -4.32
C LEU A 92 -1.34 -10.54 -4.19
N SER A 93 -2.48 -10.31 -4.84
CA SER A 93 -3.57 -11.26 -4.99
C SER A 93 -3.26 -12.34 -6.02
N LYS A 94 -4.10 -13.38 -6.03
CA LYS A 94 -4.17 -14.37 -7.12
C LYS A 94 -5.63 -14.55 -7.54
N PRO A 95 -5.99 -14.36 -8.81
CA PRO A 95 -7.36 -14.58 -9.27
C PRO A 95 -7.86 -16.00 -9.01
N HIS A 96 -9.17 -16.18 -8.88
CA HIS A 96 -9.75 -17.52 -8.78
C HIS A 96 -9.42 -18.33 -10.05
N PRO A 97 -8.94 -19.59 -9.94
CA PRO A 97 -8.32 -20.30 -11.05
C PRO A 97 -9.28 -20.64 -12.20
N THR A 98 -10.58 -20.72 -11.93
CA THR A 98 -11.60 -21.09 -12.94
C THR A 98 -12.70 -20.05 -13.11
N ASN A 99 -12.87 -19.15 -12.14
CA ASN A 99 -14.00 -18.21 -12.11
C ASN A 99 -13.59 -16.81 -11.59
N PRO A 100 -12.56 -16.18 -12.18
CA PRO A 100 -11.91 -15.00 -11.61
C PRO A 100 -12.82 -13.78 -11.48
N TYR A 101 -13.87 -13.66 -12.29
CA TYR A 101 -14.78 -12.51 -12.32
C TYR A 101 -16.09 -12.72 -11.54
N GLU A 102 -16.24 -13.85 -10.86
CA GLU A 102 -17.40 -14.12 -9.99
C GLU A 102 -16.99 -14.55 -8.57
N GLU A 103 -15.82 -15.18 -8.42
CA GLU A 103 -15.29 -15.70 -7.17
C GLU A 103 -13.92 -15.08 -6.83
N VAL A 104 -13.71 -14.80 -5.55
CA VAL A 104 -12.43 -14.31 -5.02
C VAL A 104 -11.44 -15.48 -4.94
N GLY A 105 -10.23 -15.28 -5.46
CA GLY A 105 -9.11 -16.22 -5.29
C GLY A 105 -8.37 -15.99 -3.97
N GLU A 106 -7.07 -15.69 -4.05
CA GLU A 106 -6.31 -15.20 -2.91
C GLU A 106 -6.36 -13.67 -2.91
N PRO A 107 -7.03 -13.02 -1.92
CA PRO A 107 -7.10 -11.57 -1.89
C PRO A 107 -5.76 -10.89 -1.60
N LEU A 108 -5.64 -9.59 -1.95
CA LEU A 108 -4.54 -8.73 -1.53
C LEU A 108 -4.30 -8.81 -0.01
N GLY A 109 -3.04 -8.90 0.39
CA GLY A 109 -2.58 -8.94 1.78
C GLY A 109 -3.03 -10.14 2.61
N LYS A 110 -3.59 -11.19 2.01
CA LYS A 110 -4.01 -12.43 2.71
C LYS A 110 -2.92 -12.93 3.66
N ASP A 111 -1.68 -13.05 3.18
CA ASP A 111 -0.57 -13.65 3.94
C ASP A 111 -0.11 -12.75 5.10
N GLN A 112 -0.04 -11.44 4.85
CA GLN A 112 0.27 -10.43 5.88
C GLN A 112 -0.80 -10.36 6.98
N ILE A 113 -2.08 -10.34 6.60
CA ILE A 113 -3.20 -10.31 7.54
C ILE A 113 -3.25 -11.60 8.36
N SER A 114 -3.02 -12.75 7.73
CA SER A 114 -3.03 -14.06 8.41
C SER A 114 -1.85 -14.24 9.38
N ALA A 115 -0.84 -13.38 9.30
CA ALA A 115 0.32 -13.41 10.18
C ALA A 115 0.09 -12.71 11.53
N ASP A 116 -1.04 -12.03 11.73
CA ASP A 116 -1.34 -11.21 12.92
C ASP A 116 -1.03 -11.92 14.26
N ASP A 117 -1.53 -13.15 14.44
CA ASP A 117 -1.33 -13.91 15.67
C ASP A 117 0.16 -14.15 15.98
N ARG A 118 0.95 -14.60 14.99
CA ARG A 118 2.39 -14.86 15.22
C ARG A 118 3.19 -13.58 15.48
N TRP A 119 2.77 -12.44 14.91
CA TRP A 119 3.40 -11.14 15.20
C TRP A 119 3.11 -10.71 16.63
N LYS A 120 1.85 -10.83 17.08
CA LYS A 120 1.43 -10.57 18.46
C LYS A 120 2.14 -11.47 19.47
N GLU A 121 2.26 -12.76 19.20
CA GLU A 121 2.97 -13.71 20.07
C GLU A 121 4.44 -13.34 20.27
N LYS A 122 5.09 -12.75 19.26
CA LYS A 122 6.47 -12.27 19.34
C LYS A 122 6.59 -10.84 19.92
N GLY A 123 5.46 -10.18 20.19
CA GLY A 123 5.42 -8.80 20.67
C GLY A 123 5.88 -7.77 19.62
N LEU A 124 5.71 -8.10 18.33
CA LEU A 124 6.10 -7.24 17.21
C LEU A 124 4.88 -6.54 16.60
N LEU A 125 5.12 -5.41 15.96
CA LEU A 125 4.12 -4.65 15.20
C LEU A 125 4.43 -4.71 13.70
N ALA A 126 3.42 -5.03 12.89
CA ALA A 126 3.42 -4.82 11.45
C ALA A 126 2.30 -3.86 11.07
N LEU A 127 2.64 -2.76 10.39
CA LEU A 127 1.71 -1.82 9.79
C LEU A 127 1.71 -2.05 8.28
N VAL A 128 0.64 -2.62 7.75
CA VAL A 128 0.52 -2.95 6.33
C VAL A 128 -0.45 -1.99 5.64
N GLY A 129 -0.19 -1.67 4.37
CA GLY A 129 -0.99 -0.77 3.55
C GLY A 129 -1.02 0.67 4.10
N MET A 130 0.13 1.23 4.51
CA MET A 130 0.22 2.58 5.09
C MET A 130 0.66 3.63 4.07
N GLY A 131 -0.02 3.67 2.91
CA GLY A 131 0.12 4.67 1.86
C GLY A 131 -0.97 5.75 1.91
N VAL A 132 -1.45 6.14 0.73
CA VAL A 132 -2.62 7.04 0.58
C VAL A 132 -3.88 6.19 0.44
N GLU A 133 -3.94 5.39 -0.62
CA GLU A 133 -4.85 4.28 -0.80
C GLU A 133 -3.96 3.05 -1.08
N PRO A 134 -4.00 2.00 -0.24
CA PRO A 134 -4.57 1.99 1.10
C PRO A 134 -3.79 2.89 2.08
N GLY A 135 -4.40 3.24 3.20
CA GLY A 135 -3.75 3.91 4.31
C GLY A 135 -4.51 5.16 4.77
N LEU A 136 -4.28 6.28 4.11
CA LEU A 136 -5.03 7.52 4.37
C LEU A 136 -6.54 7.32 4.14
N SER A 137 -6.93 6.59 3.09
CA SER A 137 -8.33 6.26 2.81
C SER A 137 -8.97 5.49 3.98
N ASN A 138 -8.26 4.51 4.56
CA ASN A 138 -8.67 3.77 5.75
C ASN A 138 -8.80 4.67 6.99
N VAL A 139 -7.83 5.58 7.19
CA VAL A 139 -7.85 6.53 8.31
C VAL A 139 -9.04 7.49 8.19
N PHE A 140 -9.35 7.98 6.99
CA PHE A 140 -10.52 8.81 6.75
C PHE A 140 -11.83 8.05 6.98
N ALA A 141 -11.92 6.80 6.51
CA ALA A 141 -13.08 5.95 6.77
C ALA A 141 -13.30 5.76 8.28
N ARG A 142 -12.23 5.46 9.03
CA ARG A 142 -12.30 5.30 10.48
C ARG A 142 -12.68 6.59 11.20
N TYR A 143 -12.08 7.71 10.80
CA TYR A 143 -12.42 9.03 11.34
C TYR A 143 -13.90 9.37 11.10
N ALA A 144 -14.42 9.10 9.91
CA ALA A 144 -15.83 9.33 9.58
C ALA A 144 -16.77 8.48 10.45
N SER A 145 -16.41 7.21 10.68
CA SER A 145 -17.13 6.28 11.57
C SER A 145 -17.13 6.75 13.02
N ASP A 146 -15.99 7.25 13.53
CA ASP A 146 -15.87 7.63 14.93
C ASP A 146 -16.46 9.02 15.24
N HIS A 147 -16.55 9.91 14.24
CA HIS A 147 -16.78 11.34 14.49
C HIS A 147 -17.82 12.03 13.62
N LEU A 148 -18.18 11.49 12.46
CA LEU A 148 -19.02 12.21 11.49
C LEU A 148 -20.40 11.57 11.28
N PHE A 149 -20.53 10.25 11.45
CA PHE A 149 -21.76 9.53 11.16
C PHE A 149 -22.13 8.56 12.29
N ASP A 150 -23.41 8.47 12.62
CA ASP A 150 -23.94 7.44 13.53
C ASP A 150 -24.01 6.07 12.85
N THR A 151 -24.22 6.05 11.52
CA THR A 151 -24.30 4.86 10.68
C THR A 151 -23.73 5.16 9.30
N ILE A 152 -22.96 4.23 8.75
CA ILE A 152 -22.42 4.33 7.40
C ILE A 152 -23.06 3.25 6.53
N ASP A 153 -23.68 3.65 5.41
CA ASP A 153 -24.27 2.70 4.46
C ASP A 153 -23.22 2.19 3.47
N GLU A 154 -22.52 3.10 2.80
CA GLU A 154 -21.44 2.79 1.85
C GLU A 154 -20.18 3.59 2.19
N ILE A 155 -19.03 2.97 2.04
CA ILE A 155 -17.73 3.63 1.94
C ILE A 155 -17.21 3.36 0.54
N GLY A 156 -16.91 4.39 -0.24
CA GLY A 156 -16.24 4.14 -1.51
C GLY A 156 -15.17 5.16 -1.80
N VAL A 157 -14.00 4.64 -2.16
CA VAL A 157 -12.80 5.41 -2.45
C VAL A 157 -12.75 5.68 -3.95
N ARG A 158 -12.58 6.94 -4.31
CA ARG A 158 -12.47 7.40 -5.71
C ARG A 158 -11.12 8.06 -5.84
N ASP A 159 -10.23 7.42 -6.58
CA ASP A 159 -8.91 7.95 -6.89
C ASP A 159 -8.88 8.47 -8.34
N GLY A 160 -8.46 9.71 -8.49
CA GLY A 160 -8.39 10.41 -9.75
C GLY A 160 -7.62 11.71 -9.62
N SER A 161 -7.02 12.13 -10.73
CA SER A 161 -6.21 13.34 -10.78
C SER A 161 -6.34 14.01 -12.14
N ASN A 162 -6.01 15.30 -12.19
CA ASN A 162 -5.84 16.05 -13.44
C ASN A 162 -4.35 16.40 -13.68
N LEU A 163 -3.44 15.56 -13.18
CA LEU A 163 -2.00 15.78 -13.29
C LEU A 163 -1.56 15.63 -14.74
N SER A 164 -0.90 16.67 -15.26
CA SER A 164 -0.32 16.67 -16.61
C SER A 164 1.16 17.03 -16.55
N ILE A 165 1.97 16.36 -17.37
CA ILE A 165 3.36 16.76 -17.62
C ILE A 165 3.45 17.35 -19.02
N ASP A 166 3.90 18.60 -19.11
CA ASP A 166 4.03 19.31 -20.39
C ASP A 166 4.86 18.49 -21.39
N GLY A 167 4.25 18.21 -22.54
CA GLY A 167 4.89 17.48 -23.64
C GLY A 167 4.81 15.95 -23.55
N LEU A 168 4.11 15.40 -22.57
CA LEU A 168 3.81 13.96 -22.49
C LEU A 168 2.30 13.73 -22.52
N ASP A 169 1.85 12.88 -23.45
CA ASP A 169 0.44 12.46 -23.53
C ASP A 169 0.06 11.50 -22.38
N PHE A 170 1.04 10.81 -21.80
CA PHE A 170 0.88 9.91 -20.67
C PHE A 170 2.14 9.89 -19.81
N ALA A 171 2.00 10.13 -18.52
CA ALA A 171 3.09 10.12 -17.56
C ALA A 171 2.60 9.60 -16.19
N PRO A 172 2.74 8.29 -15.91
CA PRO A 172 2.33 7.76 -14.63
C PRO A 172 3.22 8.35 -13.52
N THR A 173 2.61 8.79 -12.43
CA THR A 173 3.32 9.33 -11.26
C THR A 173 3.75 8.24 -10.28
N PHE A 174 3.31 7.00 -10.52
CA PHE A 174 3.62 5.82 -9.73
C PHE A 174 4.05 4.64 -10.62
N SER A 175 4.29 3.48 -10.01
CA SER A 175 4.80 2.28 -10.69
C SER A 175 3.83 1.81 -11.77
N ILE A 176 4.25 1.90 -13.04
CA ILE A 176 3.46 1.43 -14.19
C ILE A 176 3.13 -0.07 -14.11
N TRP A 177 4.02 -0.87 -13.51
CA TRP A 177 3.78 -2.30 -13.34
C TRP A 177 2.64 -2.55 -12.36
N THR A 178 2.59 -1.78 -11.28
CA THR A 178 1.52 -1.86 -10.29
C THR A 178 0.20 -1.41 -10.91
N THR A 179 0.19 -0.31 -11.67
CA THR A 179 -1.02 0.11 -12.42
C THR A 179 -1.53 -0.99 -13.34
N ILE A 180 -0.64 -1.67 -14.07
CA ILE A 180 -1.02 -2.77 -14.96
C ILE A 180 -1.60 -3.95 -14.17
N GLU A 181 -0.99 -4.33 -13.04
CA GLU A 181 -1.50 -5.42 -12.20
C GLU A 181 -2.86 -5.08 -11.59
N GLU A 182 -3.01 -3.91 -10.98
CA GLU A 182 -4.26 -3.41 -10.38
C GLU A 182 -5.41 -3.42 -11.39
N THR A 183 -5.14 -3.00 -12.63
CA THR A 183 -6.16 -2.87 -13.69
C THR A 183 -6.49 -4.17 -14.41
N LEU A 184 -5.61 -5.18 -14.36
CA LEU A 184 -5.83 -6.47 -15.02
C LEU A 184 -6.28 -7.57 -14.06
N ASN A 185 -6.15 -7.38 -12.75
CA ASN A 185 -6.80 -8.24 -11.77
C ASN A 185 -8.30 -7.95 -11.69
N PRO A 186 -9.15 -8.98 -11.46
CA PRO A 186 -10.57 -8.77 -11.23
C PRO A 186 -10.79 -7.85 -10.02
N PRO A 187 -11.50 -6.72 -10.17
CA PRO A 187 -11.80 -5.85 -9.05
C PRO A 187 -12.60 -6.58 -7.98
N ILE A 188 -12.27 -6.31 -6.72
CA ILE A 188 -12.97 -6.85 -5.55
C ILE A 188 -13.92 -5.78 -5.00
N VAL A 189 -15.13 -6.20 -4.65
CA VAL A 189 -16.12 -5.42 -3.92
C VAL A 189 -16.50 -6.17 -2.65
N TRP A 190 -16.80 -5.42 -1.59
CA TRP A 190 -17.37 -5.99 -0.38
C TRP A 190 -18.81 -5.54 -0.19
N GLU A 191 -19.70 -6.48 0.13
CA GLU A 191 -21.08 -6.20 0.56
C GLU A 191 -21.41 -7.03 1.80
N LYS A 192 -22.07 -6.44 2.80
CA LYS A 192 -22.40 -7.12 4.07
C LYS A 192 -23.23 -8.40 3.89
N SER A 193 -24.11 -8.42 2.89
CA SER A 193 -24.99 -9.56 2.58
C SER A 193 -24.30 -10.69 1.80
N ARG A 194 -23.16 -10.40 1.14
CA ARG A 194 -22.50 -11.30 0.18
C ARG A 194 -21.06 -11.66 0.58
N GLY A 195 -20.40 -10.82 1.36
CA GLY A 195 -18.95 -10.87 1.59
C GLY A 195 -18.17 -10.25 0.44
N LEU A 196 -16.90 -10.64 0.30
CA LEU A 196 -16.06 -10.24 -0.84
C LEU A 196 -16.49 -11.00 -2.10
N TYR A 197 -16.58 -10.30 -3.22
CA TYR A 197 -16.79 -10.89 -4.55
C TYR A 197 -16.05 -10.10 -5.62
N THR A 198 -15.79 -10.74 -6.76
CA THR A 198 -15.14 -10.10 -7.91
C THR A 198 -16.14 -9.65 -8.96
N THR A 199 -15.69 -8.75 -9.83
CA THR A 199 -16.45 -8.21 -10.97
C THR A 199 -15.57 -8.18 -12.22
N ASP A 200 -16.14 -7.90 -13.39
CA ASP A 200 -15.35 -7.63 -14.59
C ASP A 200 -14.42 -6.42 -14.39
N CYS A 201 -13.22 -6.45 -14.99
CA CYS A 201 -12.32 -5.30 -15.00
C CYS A 201 -13.03 -4.07 -15.59
N PHE A 202 -12.83 -2.93 -14.95
CA PHE A 202 -13.45 -1.66 -15.34
C PHE A 202 -15.00 -1.65 -15.29
N SER A 203 -15.60 -2.51 -14.46
CA SER A 203 -17.04 -2.55 -14.27
C SER A 203 -17.59 -1.32 -13.53
N GLU A 204 -18.92 -1.16 -13.62
CA GLU A 204 -19.70 -0.08 -12.97
C GLU A 204 -19.13 1.34 -13.21
N PRO A 205 -18.94 1.79 -14.48
CA PRO A 205 -18.45 3.13 -14.75
C PRO A 205 -19.36 4.21 -14.13
N GLU A 206 -18.74 5.21 -13.50
CA GLU A 206 -19.45 6.38 -12.97
C GLU A 206 -18.69 7.68 -13.28
N ILE A 207 -19.42 8.76 -13.57
CA ILE A 207 -18.81 10.08 -13.65
C ILE A 207 -18.74 10.69 -12.25
N PHE A 208 -17.54 10.76 -11.69
CA PHE A 208 -17.30 11.43 -10.41
C PHE A 208 -16.78 12.85 -10.62
N HIS A 209 -17.35 13.82 -9.90
CA HIS A 209 -16.94 15.22 -9.96
C HIS A 209 -15.96 15.51 -8.82
N PHE A 210 -14.67 15.39 -9.11
CA PHE A 210 -13.62 15.66 -8.15
C PHE A 210 -13.55 17.14 -7.77
N PRO A 211 -13.34 17.46 -6.47
CA PRO A 211 -13.33 18.82 -5.96
C PRO A 211 -12.06 19.59 -6.37
N ALA A 212 -11.89 20.80 -5.84
CA ALA A 212 -10.66 21.60 -5.94
C ALA A 212 -10.18 21.90 -7.38
N GLY A 213 -11.11 21.90 -8.36
CA GLY A 213 -10.81 22.22 -9.75
C GLY A 213 -10.31 21.05 -10.59
N ILE A 214 -10.37 19.81 -10.08
CA ILE A 214 -10.04 18.60 -10.84
C ILE A 214 -11.10 18.37 -11.92
N GLY A 215 -12.39 18.34 -11.55
CA GLY A 215 -13.49 18.25 -12.51
C GLY A 215 -14.07 16.83 -12.66
N ALA A 216 -14.81 16.61 -13.74
CA ALA A 216 -15.55 15.38 -13.97
C ALA A 216 -14.70 14.34 -14.70
N TYR A 217 -14.58 13.15 -14.12
CA TYR A 217 -13.85 12.02 -14.69
C TYR A 217 -14.63 10.73 -14.55
N GLU A 218 -14.45 9.83 -15.52
CA GLU A 218 -15.00 8.48 -15.45
C GLU A 218 -14.14 7.63 -14.52
N CYS A 219 -14.79 7.03 -13.52
CA CYS A 219 -14.18 6.13 -12.55
C CYS A 219 -14.76 4.74 -12.73
N VAL A 220 -13.90 3.72 -12.66
CA VAL A 220 -14.26 2.32 -12.87
C VAL A 220 -13.69 1.43 -11.77
N ASN A 221 -14.32 0.28 -11.51
CA ASN A 221 -13.82 -0.65 -10.49
C ASN A 221 -12.44 -1.19 -10.86
N VAL A 222 -11.53 -1.16 -9.87
CA VAL A 222 -10.15 -1.67 -9.91
C VAL A 222 -9.88 -2.37 -8.57
N GLU A 223 -9.03 -3.40 -8.55
CA GLU A 223 -8.69 -4.11 -7.30
C GLU A 223 -7.94 -3.19 -6.34
N HIS A 224 -8.31 -3.16 -5.05
CA HIS A 224 -7.65 -2.30 -4.07
C HIS A 224 -7.77 -2.81 -2.63
N GLU A 225 -6.74 -2.59 -1.81
CA GLU A 225 -6.62 -3.18 -0.47
C GLU A 225 -7.65 -2.70 0.57
N GLU A 226 -8.06 -1.44 0.56
CA GLU A 226 -9.01 -0.90 1.54
C GLU A 226 -10.38 -1.58 1.51
N VAL A 227 -10.78 -2.11 0.35
CA VAL A 227 -12.03 -2.87 0.20
C VAL A 227 -12.04 -4.10 1.11
N LEU A 228 -10.86 -4.63 1.43
CA LEU A 228 -10.67 -5.78 2.31
C LEU A 228 -10.46 -5.36 3.76
N MET A 229 -9.82 -4.20 3.98
CA MET A 229 -9.43 -3.76 5.32
C MET A 229 -10.54 -3.00 6.06
N ILE A 230 -11.22 -2.06 5.39
CA ILE A 230 -12.28 -1.23 5.99
C ILE A 230 -13.39 -2.07 6.63
N PRO A 231 -14.01 -3.05 5.95
CA PRO A 231 -15.16 -3.76 6.53
C PRO A 231 -14.79 -4.72 7.67
N ARG A 232 -13.50 -4.91 7.97
CA ARG A 232 -13.04 -5.65 9.16
C ARG A 232 -13.21 -4.86 10.44
N GLU A 233 -13.13 -3.53 10.35
CA GLU A 233 -13.08 -2.62 11.49
C GLU A 233 -14.26 -1.64 11.56
N ILE A 234 -14.98 -1.45 10.45
CA ILE A 234 -16.05 -0.46 10.32
C ILE A 234 -17.35 -1.13 9.86
N ASP A 235 -18.43 -0.94 10.62
CA ASP A 235 -19.75 -1.45 10.26
C ASP A 235 -20.35 -0.60 9.12
N CYS A 236 -20.48 -1.20 7.94
CA CYS A 236 -21.12 -0.61 6.77
C CYS A 236 -21.82 -1.70 5.94
N ASN A 237 -22.57 -1.33 4.90
CA ASN A 237 -23.25 -2.28 4.02
C ASN A 237 -22.46 -2.58 2.73
N ARG A 238 -21.60 -1.65 2.27
CA ARG A 238 -20.83 -1.80 1.04
C ARG A 238 -19.50 -1.04 1.08
N VAL A 239 -18.44 -1.65 0.52
CA VAL A 239 -17.14 -0.98 0.29
C VAL A 239 -16.70 -1.16 -1.16
N THR A 240 -16.33 -0.05 -1.81
CA THR A 240 -15.85 -0.04 -3.21
C THR A 240 -14.59 0.81 -3.37
N PHE A 241 -13.82 0.51 -4.42
CA PHE A 241 -12.75 1.38 -4.91
C PHE A 241 -12.93 1.57 -6.40
N LYS A 242 -12.82 2.81 -6.87
CA LYS A 242 -12.84 3.14 -8.29
C LYS A 242 -11.72 4.10 -8.66
N TYR A 243 -11.14 3.85 -9.82
CA TYR A 243 -10.00 4.59 -10.35
C TYR A 243 -10.36 5.32 -11.65
N SER A 244 -9.87 6.55 -11.80
CA SER A 244 -9.92 7.31 -13.04
C SER A 244 -8.64 7.08 -13.85
N LEU A 245 -8.75 6.38 -14.99
CA LEU A 245 -7.61 5.91 -15.80
C LEU A 245 -6.98 6.96 -16.74
N GLY A 246 -7.36 8.23 -16.62
CA GLY A 246 -6.81 9.35 -17.40
C GLY A 246 -7.78 10.51 -17.55
#